data_AF-A0A7C7H7G8-F1
#
_entry.id   AF-A0A7C7H7G8-F1
#
_cell.length_a   1.000
_cell.length_b   1.000
_cell.length_c   1.000
_cell.angle_alpha   90.00
_cell.angle_beta   90.00
_cell.angle_gamma   90.00
#
_symmetry.space_group_name_H-M   'P 1'
#
loop_
_entity.id
_entity.type
_entity.pdbx_description
1 polymer ?
#
loop_
_entity_poly.entity_id
_entity_poly.type
_entity_poly.pdbx_seq_one_letter_code
_entity_poly.pdbx_strand_id
1 'polypeptide(L)'
;MRGAGDIQAQPNIFTTRWVVDNNSPRAALAFSLTRQILPTLNIGVEFMPASDRYAPIAHWRFLEAKGWQPAIAISTSTAWPSSKVSGNAHSLTMANSVGGGFSAYVAASYAPDSDLWYMPAGLNYRINEDWSSRMMWDGNNLHPIITYNSGDIRTSFILLDGKSPTLSLSFSF
;
A
#
# COMPACT_ATOMS: atom_id res chain seq x y z
N MET A 1 1.75 22.53 -1.83
CA MET A 1 0.67 21.53 -1.95
C MET A 1 1.24 20.20 -1.48
N ARG A 2 0.75 19.65 -0.36
CA ARG A 2 1.16 18.34 0.16
C ARG A 2 0.57 17.26 -0.76
N GLY A 3 1.35 16.24 -1.11
CA GLY A 3 0.93 15.19 -2.04
C GLY A 3 -0.35 14.49 -1.56
N ALA A 4 -1.31 14.31 -2.47
CA ALA A 4 -2.53 13.57 -2.21
C ALA A 4 -2.19 12.08 -1.99
N GLY A 5 -2.11 11.66 -0.72
CA GLY A 5 -1.84 10.25 -0.37
C GLY A 5 -1.63 10.01 1.11
N ASP A 6 -0.90 10.88 1.80
CA ASP A 6 -0.57 10.74 3.22
C ASP A 6 -0.91 12.02 3.98
N ILE A 7 -2.14 12.10 4.45
CA ILE A 7 -2.49 12.99 5.56
C ILE A 7 -2.59 12.10 6.78
N GLN A 8 -1.44 11.69 7.31
CA GLN A 8 -1.38 11.17 8.68
C GLN A 8 -1.51 12.37 9.60
N ALA A 9 -2.63 12.49 10.30
CA ALA A 9 -2.77 13.46 11.40
C ALA A 9 -1.96 13.00 12.62
N GLN A 10 -1.90 11.68 12.81
CA GLN A 10 -1.25 11.02 13.94
C GLN A 10 -0.06 10.18 13.49
N PRO A 11 0.99 10.05 14.31
CA PRO A 11 2.24 9.41 13.91
C PRO A 11 2.17 7.89 13.83
N ASN A 12 1.24 7.22 14.53
CA ASN A 12 1.12 5.76 14.49
C ASN A 12 -0.08 5.33 13.66
N ILE A 13 0.04 4.21 12.95
CA ILE A 13 -1.09 3.53 12.29
C ILE A 13 -1.06 2.06 12.65
N PHE A 14 -2.16 1.56 13.18
CA PHE A 14 -2.45 0.14 13.24
C PHE A 14 -3.38 -0.25 12.10
N THR A 15 -3.04 -1.28 11.34
CA THR A 15 -3.89 -1.82 10.27
C THR A 15 -4.15 -3.29 10.49
N THR A 16 -5.37 -3.71 10.19
CA THR A 16 -5.75 -5.11 10.10
C THR A 16 -6.42 -5.36 8.75
N ARG A 17 -6.11 -6.50 8.14
CA ARG A 17 -6.54 -6.87 6.79
C ARG A 17 -7.07 -8.29 6.79
N TRP A 18 -8.23 -8.48 6.16
CA TRP A 18 -8.93 -9.76 6.07
C TRP A 18 -9.20 -10.12 4.62
N VAL A 19 -8.63 -11.22 4.14
CA VAL A 19 -9.01 -11.81 2.86
C VAL A 19 -10.20 -12.74 3.13
N VAL A 20 -11.37 -12.37 2.60
CA VAL A 20 -12.65 -13.07 2.88
C VAL A 20 -12.79 -14.34 2.04
N ASP A 21 -11.98 -14.48 0.99
CA ASP A 21 -11.93 -15.66 0.13
C ASP A 21 -11.06 -16.77 0.74
N ASN A 22 -11.72 -17.85 1.17
CA ASN A 22 -11.07 -19.04 1.75
C ASN A 22 -10.20 -19.83 0.77
N ASN A 23 -10.31 -19.58 -0.54
CA ASN A 23 -9.51 -20.26 -1.56
C ASN A 23 -8.30 -19.42 -2.02
N SER A 24 -8.08 -18.25 -1.41
CA SER A 24 -6.97 -17.38 -1.76
C SER A 24 -5.64 -17.96 -1.25
N PRO A 25 -4.55 -17.92 -2.05
CA PRO A 25 -3.22 -18.33 -1.59
C PRO A 25 -2.56 -17.32 -0.63
N ARG A 26 -3.27 -16.25 -0.27
CA ARG A 26 -2.75 -15.15 0.57
C ARG A 26 -3.10 -15.38 2.04
N ALA A 27 -2.36 -14.73 2.94
CA ALA A 27 -2.69 -14.72 4.36
C ALA A 27 -4.12 -14.20 4.57
N ALA A 28 -4.98 -15.02 5.17
CA ALA A 28 -6.37 -14.68 5.45
C ALA A 28 -6.50 -13.47 6.39
N LEU A 29 -5.52 -13.33 7.31
CA LEU A 29 -5.45 -12.26 8.28
C LEU A 29 -4.03 -11.73 8.35
N ALA A 30 -3.89 -10.41 8.37
CA ALA A 30 -2.62 -9.73 8.63
C ALA A 30 -2.84 -8.50 9.50
N PHE A 31 -1.83 -8.16 10.30
CA PHE A 31 -1.77 -6.96 11.13
C PHE A 31 -0.52 -6.19 10.79
N SER A 32 -0.58 -4.86 10.75
CA SER A 32 0.62 -4.03 10.69
C SER A 32 0.55 -2.88 11.68
N LEU A 33 1.70 -2.51 12.20
CA LEU A 33 1.90 -1.32 13.00
C LEU A 33 3.02 -0.51 12.38
N THR A 34 2.72 0.71 11.95
CA THR A 34 3.70 1.64 11.40
C THR A 34 3.74 2.92 12.23
N ARG A 35 4.90 3.58 12.21
CA ARG A 35 5.15 4.85 12.87
C ARG A 35 5.92 5.78 11.94
N GLN A 36 5.47 7.03 11.89
CA GLN A 36 6.18 8.12 11.27
C GLN A 36 7.32 8.58 12.17
N ILE A 37 8.54 8.37 11.71
CA ILE A 37 9.77 8.79 12.40
C ILE A 37 10.19 10.19 11.94
N LEU A 38 10.04 10.44 10.63
CA LEU A 38 10.26 11.73 10.00
C LEU A 38 9.10 12.03 9.04
N PRO A 39 8.88 13.28 8.60
CA PRO A 39 7.88 13.61 7.57
C PRO A 39 8.02 12.81 6.26
N THR A 40 9.19 12.22 6.04
CA THR A 40 9.56 11.43 4.86
C THR A 40 9.82 9.95 5.15
N LEU A 41 9.83 9.52 6.42
CA LEU A 41 10.23 8.18 6.83
C LEU A 41 9.18 7.55 7.76
N ASN A 42 8.62 6.43 7.30
CA ASN A 42 7.78 5.53 8.09
C ASN A 42 8.49 4.20 8.27
N ILE A 43 8.41 3.63 9.48
CA ILE A 43 8.90 2.28 9.78
C ILE A 43 7.82 1.48 10.50
N GLY A 44 7.90 0.17 10.49
CA GLY A 44 6.92 -0.68 11.15
C GLY A 44 7.20 -2.15 11.04
N VAL A 45 6.19 -2.93 11.42
CA VAL A 45 6.18 -4.39 11.35
C VAL A 45 4.82 -4.87 10.88
N GLU A 46 4.82 -5.92 10.08
CA GLU A 46 3.64 -6.70 9.73
C GLU A 46 3.72 -8.09 10.38
N PHE A 47 2.59 -8.59 10.84
CA PHE A 47 2.41 -9.92 11.44
C PHE A 47 1.32 -10.68 10.69
N MET A 48 1.64 -11.91 10.28
CA MET A 48 0.72 -12.85 9.63
C MET A 48 0.53 -14.08 10.54
N PRO A 49 -0.59 -14.16 11.29
CA PRO A 49 -0.78 -15.19 12.31
C PRO A 49 -0.78 -16.63 11.76
N ALA A 50 -1.32 -16.84 10.56
CA ALA A 50 -1.47 -18.17 9.98
C ALA A 50 -0.12 -18.88 9.72
N SER A 51 0.95 -18.10 9.53
CA SER A 51 2.31 -18.60 9.29
C SER A 51 3.29 -18.20 10.37
N ASP A 52 2.81 -17.62 11.48
CA ASP A 52 3.62 -17.05 12.56
C ASP A 52 4.79 -16.19 12.06
N ARG A 53 4.51 -15.34 11.06
CA ARG A 53 5.54 -14.60 10.34
C ARG A 53 5.49 -13.11 10.66
N TYR A 54 6.66 -12.56 10.95
CA TYR A 54 6.89 -11.12 11.06
C TYR A 54 7.67 -10.61 9.84
N ALA A 55 7.36 -9.39 9.40
CA ALA A 55 8.04 -8.75 8.29
C ALA A 55 8.28 -7.27 8.60
N PRO A 56 9.50 -6.74 8.38
CA PRO A 56 9.74 -5.32 8.56
C PRO A 56 9.02 -4.51 7.47
N ILE A 57 8.57 -3.31 7.85
CA ILE A 57 8.07 -2.28 6.95
C ILE A 57 8.99 -1.07 7.06
N ALA A 58 9.43 -0.53 5.94
CA ALA A 58 10.02 0.80 5.87
C ALA A 58 9.61 1.48 4.58
N HIS A 59 9.34 2.77 4.64
CA HIS A 59 9.05 3.60 3.48
C HIS A 59 9.75 4.95 3.66
N TRP A 60 10.71 5.23 2.79
CA TRP A 60 11.48 6.46 2.81
C TRP A 60 11.34 7.21 1.48
N ARG A 61 10.71 8.37 1.55
CA ARG A 61 10.54 9.29 0.42
C ARG A 61 11.64 10.34 0.42
N PHE A 62 12.61 10.20 -0.47
CA PHE A 62 13.75 11.10 -0.55
C PHE A 62 13.60 12.20 -1.61
N LEU A 63 12.62 12.09 -2.52
CA LEU A 63 12.25 13.18 -3.42
C LEU A 63 10.76 13.53 -3.28
N GLU A 64 10.45 14.82 -3.18
CA GLU A 64 9.07 15.31 -3.15
C GLU A 64 8.55 15.58 -4.56
N ALA A 65 7.24 15.40 -4.77
CA ALA A 65 6.60 15.81 -6.01
C ALA A 65 6.50 17.35 -6.08
N LYS A 66 6.91 17.95 -7.21
CA LYS A 66 6.83 19.39 -7.44
C LYS A 66 6.57 19.70 -8.91
N GLY A 67 5.32 20.03 -9.25
CA GLY A 67 4.92 20.23 -10.65
C GLY A 67 5.14 18.95 -11.45
N TRP A 68 6.01 19.01 -12.46
CA TRP A 68 6.37 17.84 -13.27
C TRP A 68 7.34 16.87 -12.57
N GLN A 69 8.06 17.32 -11.54
CA GLN A 69 8.96 16.46 -10.77
C GLN A 69 8.14 15.43 -9.97
N PRO A 70 8.40 14.13 -10.11
CA PRO A 70 7.72 13.11 -9.33
C PRO A 70 8.25 13.05 -7.89
N ALA A 71 7.45 12.51 -6.99
CA ALA A 71 7.97 11.96 -5.74
C ALA A 71 8.72 10.65 -6.04
N ILE A 72 9.82 10.42 -5.31
CA ILE A 72 10.57 9.17 -5.38
C ILE A 72 10.78 8.64 -3.97
N ALA A 73 10.52 7.34 -3.81
CA ALA A 73 10.66 6.64 -2.53
C ALA A 73 11.26 5.26 -2.72
N ILE A 74 11.97 4.78 -1.69
CA ILE A 74 12.28 3.36 -1.52
C ILE A 74 11.44 2.78 -0.40
N SER A 75 11.06 1.52 -0.54
CA SER A 75 10.30 0.82 0.50
C SER A 75 10.68 -0.64 0.62
N THR A 76 10.37 -1.21 1.78
CA THR A 76 10.26 -2.65 1.99
C THR A 76 9.01 -2.98 2.79
N SER A 77 8.36 -4.06 2.42
CA SER A 77 7.18 -4.64 3.09
C SER A 77 7.05 -6.10 2.66
N THR A 78 6.03 -6.82 3.10
CA THR A 78 5.68 -8.09 2.45
C THR A 78 5.36 -7.85 0.96
N ALA A 79 5.57 -8.88 0.14
CA ALA A 79 5.24 -8.87 -1.29
C ALA A 79 3.71 -8.87 -1.58
N TRP A 80 2.89 -8.60 -0.56
CA TRP A 80 1.46 -8.38 -0.73
C TRP A 80 1.23 -7.15 -1.63
N PRO A 81 0.25 -7.18 -2.55
CA PRO A 81 -0.82 -8.16 -2.73
C PRO A 81 -0.53 -9.26 -3.74
N SER A 82 0.71 -9.51 -4.14
CA SER A 82 0.98 -10.55 -5.13
C SER A 82 0.53 -11.93 -4.63
N SER A 83 -0.07 -12.72 -5.52
CA SER A 83 -0.29 -14.16 -5.29
C SER A 83 0.87 -15.03 -5.77
N LYS A 84 1.86 -14.42 -6.42
CA LYS A 84 2.98 -15.12 -7.09
C LYS A 84 4.26 -15.09 -6.29
N VAL A 85 4.34 -14.17 -5.33
CA VAL A 85 5.55 -13.84 -4.61
C VAL A 85 5.25 -13.94 -3.13
N SER A 86 6.09 -14.67 -2.42
CA SER A 86 6.13 -14.65 -0.96
C SER A 86 7.32 -13.82 -0.51
N GLY A 87 7.40 -13.54 0.78
CA GLY A 87 8.56 -12.83 1.28
C GLY A 87 8.36 -11.34 1.51
N ASN A 88 9.48 -10.69 1.78
CA ASN A 88 9.59 -9.25 1.71
C ASN A 88 9.95 -8.84 0.29
N ALA A 89 9.45 -7.69 -0.13
CA ALA A 89 9.85 -7.05 -1.36
C ALA A 89 10.57 -5.74 -1.04
N HIS A 90 11.44 -5.32 -1.96
CA HIS A 90 12.10 -4.03 -1.96
C HIS A 90 11.72 -3.28 -3.22
N SER A 91 11.27 -2.04 -3.08
CA SER A 91 10.70 -1.29 -4.18
C SER A 91 11.31 0.09 -4.30
N LEU A 92 11.53 0.53 -5.54
CA LEU A 92 11.77 1.93 -5.89
C LEU A 92 10.51 2.45 -6.61
N THR A 93 9.87 3.45 -6.04
CA THR A 93 8.59 3.99 -6.53
C THR A 93 8.75 5.42 -7.03
N MET A 94 8.13 5.72 -8.16
CA MET A 94 7.96 7.06 -8.71
C MET A 94 6.46 7.37 -8.77
N ALA A 95 6.03 8.51 -8.23
CA ALA A 95 4.63 8.89 -8.19
C ALA A 95 4.42 10.38 -8.48
N ASN A 96 3.34 10.75 -9.16
CA ASN A 96 2.98 12.16 -9.36
C ASN A 96 1.47 12.36 -9.51
N SER A 97 1.02 13.60 -9.32
CA SER A 97 -0.30 14.06 -9.75
C SER A 97 -0.35 14.11 -11.28
N VAL A 98 -1.44 13.62 -11.86
CA VAL A 98 -1.67 13.65 -13.32
C VAL A 98 -2.85 14.55 -13.71
N GLY A 99 -3.34 15.36 -12.75
CA GLY A 99 -4.43 16.31 -12.95
C GLY A 99 -5.81 15.73 -12.65
N GLY A 100 -6.83 16.59 -12.57
CA GLY A 100 -8.23 16.15 -12.41
C GLY A 100 -8.52 15.33 -11.15
N GLY A 101 -7.73 15.48 -10.08
CA GLY A 101 -7.87 14.66 -8.85
C GLY A 101 -7.21 13.28 -8.95
N PHE A 102 -6.53 12.98 -10.05
CA PHE A 102 -5.79 11.74 -10.25
C PHE A 102 -4.32 11.86 -9.83
N SER A 103 -3.80 10.78 -9.28
CA SER A 103 -2.36 10.56 -9.10
C SER A 103 -2.01 9.16 -9.59
N ALA A 104 -0.81 9.01 -10.14
CA ALA A 104 -0.32 7.75 -10.67
C ALA A 104 1.03 7.40 -10.06
N TYR A 105 1.34 6.11 -9.99
CA TYR A 105 2.66 5.62 -9.63
C TYR A 105 3.08 4.44 -10.49
N VAL A 106 4.39 4.26 -10.56
CA VAL A 106 5.05 3.05 -11.06
C VAL A 106 6.21 2.71 -10.13
N ALA A 107 6.50 1.43 -9.98
CA ALA A 107 7.59 0.95 -9.16
C ALA A 107 8.37 -0.17 -9.87
N ALA A 108 9.65 -0.28 -9.55
CA ALA A 108 10.43 -1.49 -9.78
C ALA A 108 10.59 -2.20 -8.44
N SER A 109 10.23 -3.48 -8.36
CA SER A 109 10.23 -4.26 -7.12
C SER A 109 10.99 -5.57 -7.29
N TYR A 110 11.77 -5.92 -6.28
CA TYR A 110 12.49 -7.19 -6.19
C TYR A 110 12.06 -7.95 -4.93
N ALA A 111 11.78 -9.23 -5.07
CA ALA A 111 11.46 -10.12 -3.96
C ALA A 111 12.52 -11.22 -3.84
N PRO A 112 13.44 -11.12 -2.86
CA PRO A 112 14.56 -12.05 -2.72
C PRO A 112 14.14 -13.50 -2.53
N ASP A 113 13.10 -13.77 -1.72
CA ASP A 113 12.63 -15.13 -1.41
C ASP A 113 12.15 -15.91 -2.64
N SER A 114 11.77 -15.20 -3.72
CA SER A 114 11.30 -15.78 -4.98
C SER A 114 12.22 -15.47 -6.16
N ASP A 115 13.33 -14.77 -5.93
CA ASP A 115 14.24 -14.21 -6.95
C ASP A 115 13.49 -13.55 -8.13
N LEU A 116 12.47 -12.74 -7.83
CA LEU A 116 11.57 -12.19 -8.84
C LEU A 116 11.61 -10.66 -8.89
N TRP A 117 11.78 -10.14 -10.10
CA TRP A 117 11.53 -8.74 -10.43
C TRP A 117 10.14 -8.54 -11.01
N TYR A 118 9.48 -7.46 -10.59
CA TYR A 118 8.17 -7.08 -11.10
C TYR A 118 7.98 -5.56 -11.05
N MET A 119 7.04 -5.07 -11.87
CA MET A 119 6.79 -3.63 -12.03
C MET A 119 5.36 -3.28 -11.64
N PRO A 120 5.09 -3.02 -10.35
CA PRO A 120 3.80 -2.52 -9.92
C PRO A 120 3.52 -1.14 -10.51
N ALA A 121 2.25 -0.86 -10.75
CA ALA A 121 1.78 0.46 -11.14
C ALA A 121 0.40 0.72 -10.53
N GLY A 122 -0.03 1.96 -10.52
CA GLY A 122 -1.40 2.24 -10.12
C GLY A 122 -1.85 3.65 -10.41
N LEU A 123 -3.16 3.81 -10.39
CA LEU A 123 -3.88 5.05 -10.56
C LEU A 123 -4.80 5.24 -9.36
N ASN A 124 -4.72 6.41 -8.73
CA ASN A 124 -5.54 6.81 -7.61
C ASN A 124 -6.40 8.00 -8.01
N TYR A 125 -7.67 7.99 -7.61
CA TYR A 125 -8.62 9.05 -7.85
C TYR A 125 -9.26 9.48 -6.54
N ARG A 126 -9.16 10.77 -6.22
CA ARG A 126 -9.88 11.35 -5.09
C ARG A 126 -11.30 11.73 -5.53
N ILE A 127 -12.29 10.99 -5.03
CA ILE A 127 -13.71 11.19 -5.37
C ILE A 127 -14.23 12.44 -4.65
N ASN A 128 -13.99 12.52 -3.34
CA ASN A 128 -14.27 13.67 -2.50
C ASN A 128 -13.31 13.69 -1.28
N GLU A 129 -13.64 14.41 -0.22
CA GLU A 129 -12.79 14.52 0.97
C GLU A 129 -12.66 13.20 1.74
N ASP A 130 -13.72 12.38 1.74
CA ASP A 130 -13.77 11.14 2.50
C ASP A 130 -13.47 9.91 1.66
N TRP A 131 -13.79 9.95 0.36
CA TRP A 131 -13.75 8.80 -0.55
C TRP A 131 -12.62 8.91 -1.58
N SER A 132 -11.91 7.80 -1.76
CA SER A 132 -10.95 7.62 -2.84
C SER A 132 -11.04 6.23 -3.46
N SER A 133 -10.74 6.13 -4.75
CA SER A 133 -10.59 4.86 -5.46
C SER A 133 -9.16 4.69 -5.97
N ARG A 134 -8.69 3.45 -6.03
CA ARG A 134 -7.39 3.10 -6.58
C ARG A 134 -7.50 1.84 -7.44
N MET A 135 -6.87 1.87 -8.60
CA MET A 135 -6.57 0.70 -9.40
C MET A 135 -5.09 0.41 -9.27
N MET A 136 -4.74 -0.76 -8.75
CA MET A 136 -3.35 -1.18 -8.58
C MET A 136 -3.07 -2.41 -9.45
N TRP A 137 -2.01 -2.35 -10.23
CA TRP A 137 -1.41 -3.46 -10.94
C TRP A 137 -0.20 -3.95 -10.15
N ASP A 138 -0.14 -5.23 -9.81
CA ASP A 138 1.00 -5.81 -9.07
C ASP A 138 2.11 -6.38 -9.97
N GLY A 139 2.00 -6.19 -11.28
CA GLY A 139 2.85 -6.84 -12.28
C GLY A 139 2.13 -7.96 -13.04
N ASN A 140 1.05 -8.52 -12.49
CA ASN A 140 0.31 -9.65 -13.08
C ASN A 140 -1.21 -9.49 -13.04
N ASN A 141 -1.77 -8.91 -11.98
CA ASN A 141 -3.20 -8.76 -11.78
C ASN A 141 -3.56 -7.35 -11.32
N LEU A 142 -4.81 -6.96 -11.63
CA LEU A 142 -5.41 -5.72 -11.13
C LEU A 142 -6.11 -5.95 -9.80
N HIS A 143 -6.00 -4.95 -8.94
CA HIS A 143 -6.58 -4.89 -7.60
C HIS A 143 -7.33 -3.57 -7.45
N PRO A 144 -8.63 -3.53 -7.80
CA PRO A 144 -9.49 -2.39 -7.51
C PRO A 144 -9.65 -2.19 -6.01
N ILE A 145 -9.59 -0.94 -5.56
CA ILE A 145 -9.69 -0.56 -4.15
C ILE A 145 -10.61 0.65 -4.04
N ILE A 146 -11.54 0.61 -3.10
CA ILE A 146 -12.27 1.79 -2.66
C ILE A 146 -11.98 2.01 -1.18
N THR A 147 -11.78 3.26 -0.79
CA THR A 147 -11.40 3.65 0.56
C THR A 147 -12.30 4.78 1.05
N TYR A 148 -12.79 4.63 2.27
CA TYR A 148 -13.50 5.63 3.04
C TYR A 148 -12.65 6.06 4.24
N ASN A 149 -12.53 7.37 4.44
CA ASN A 149 -11.82 7.98 5.57
C ASN A 149 -12.85 8.67 6.47
N SER A 150 -12.73 8.49 7.78
CA SER A 150 -13.56 9.14 8.78
C SER A 150 -12.72 9.42 10.03
N GLY A 151 -12.27 10.68 10.17
CA GLY A 151 -11.33 11.06 11.22
C GLY A 151 -10.04 10.23 11.15
N ASP A 152 -9.71 9.57 12.26
CA ASP A 152 -8.52 8.72 12.38
C ASP A 152 -8.72 7.28 11.85
N ILE A 153 -9.91 6.97 11.32
CA ILE A 153 -10.27 5.65 10.81
C ILE A 153 -10.26 5.65 9.29
N ARG A 154 -9.60 4.66 8.70
CA ARG A 154 -9.64 4.37 7.26
C ARG A 154 -10.12 2.95 7.02
N THR A 155 -11.15 2.81 6.21
CA THR A 155 -11.70 1.51 5.80
C THR A 155 -11.54 1.35 4.29
N SER A 156 -11.03 0.21 3.85
CA SER A 156 -10.88 -0.10 2.44
C SER A 156 -11.51 -1.45 2.10
N PHE A 157 -12.22 -1.48 0.98
CA PHE A 157 -12.58 -2.71 0.28
C PHE A 157 -11.63 -2.87 -0.91
N ILE A 158 -11.04 -4.05 -1.01
CA ILE A 158 -10.04 -4.41 -2.01
C ILE A 158 -10.53 -5.67 -2.72
N LEU A 159 -10.53 -5.66 -4.04
CA LEU A 159 -10.87 -6.83 -4.84
C LEU A 159 -9.58 -7.42 -5.42
N LEU A 160 -8.98 -8.38 -4.70
CA LEU A 160 -7.70 -8.95 -5.09
C LEU A 160 -7.83 -9.82 -6.34
N ASP A 161 -6.92 -9.63 -7.28
CA ASP A 161 -6.96 -10.23 -8.62
C ASP A 161 -8.30 -10.02 -9.36
N GLY A 162 -9.07 -9.00 -8.98
CA GLY A 162 -10.43 -8.77 -9.49
C GLY A 162 -11.49 -9.79 -9.02
N LYS A 163 -11.18 -10.66 -8.04
CA LYS A 163 -12.07 -11.75 -7.62
C LYS A 163 -12.17 -11.99 -6.12
N SER A 164 -11.08 -11.82 -5.36
CA SER A 164 -11.04 -12.20 -3.95
C SER A 164 -11.32 -10.98 -3.05
N PRO A 165 -12.52 -10.87 -2.45
CA PRO A 165 -12.88 -9.73 -1.61
C PRO A 165 -11.99 -9.67 -0.37
N THR A 166 -11.52 -8.48 -0.05
CA THR A 166 -10.62 -8.20 1.06
C THR A 166 -11.03 -6.90 1.74
N LEU A 167 -11.05 -6.93 3.07
CA LEU A 167 -11.31 -5.75 3.89
C LEU A 167 -10.01 -5.30 4.55
N SER A 168 -9.85 -3.99 4.72
CA SER A 168 -8.74 -3.41 5.48
C SER A 168 -9.30 -2.31 6.36
N LEU A 169 -8.87 -2.28 7.62
CA LEU A 169 -9.24 -1.26 8.59
C LEU A 169 -7.96 -0.73 9.23
N SER A 170 -7.79 0.58 9.20
CA SER A 170 -6.65 1.27 9.77
C SER A 170 -7.11 2.33 10.77
N PHE A 171 -6.38 2.44 11.88
CA PHE A 171 -6.59 3.39 12.96
C PHE A 171 -5.31 4.20 13.18
N SER A 172 -5.43 5.53 13.20
CA SER A 172 -4.31 6.44 13.43
C SER A 172 -4.34 6.98 14.87
N PHE A 173 -3.20 7.09 15.57
CA PHE A 173 -3.11 7.57 16.95
C PHE A 173 -1.72 8.06 17.36
#